data_AF-A0A0D8Y1I6-F1
#
_entry.id   AF-A0A0D8Y1I6-F1
#
_cell.length_a   1.000
_cell.length_b   1.000
_cell.length_c   1.000
_cell.angle_alpha   90.00
_cell.angle_beta   90.00
_cell.angle_gamma   90.00
#
_symmetry.space_group_name_H-M   'P 1'
#
loop_
_entity.id
_entity.type
_entity.pdbx_description
1 polymer ?
#
loop_
_entity_poly.entity_id
_entity_poly.type
_entity_poly.pdbx_seq_one_letter_code
_entity_poly.pdbx_strand_id
1 'polypeptide(L)'
;MSDAVDVYSAYGNQMEQLFESGRSITATALQPIKEELSSSDDNKSTESSTGKIISIVSDTADVNTPRVAVIEVFAWATITVTASMIGTFMGYTIFSPIMISIAEKFNSCISSYLLLPLIATLIIRIYDRNPEYCSTPYKDADVRYVSMVFAILQGMFNGRVIRNIYISAQPPQFLTPAAIAISFTYMPKDAGRNRVALLSSSLGFATAINILYGAMLDMLTLPYYSLTICYVAVAGIMLQFAFLNIQKRNSIHVHQHWLVSNLITIKGLFFLLFGSFAYT
;
A
#
# COMPACT_ATOMS: atom_id res chain seq x y z
N MET A 1 -14.51 -27.37 -16.77
CA MET A 1 -13.39 -27.08 -15.83
C MET A 1 -12.12 -26.69 -16.58
N SER A 2 -11.81 -27.28 -17.75
CA SER A 2 -10.68 -26.82 -18.60
C SER A 2 -10.86 -25.40 -19.14
N ASP A 3 -12.08 -25.02 -19.57
CA ASP A 3 -12.33 -23.67 -20.11
C ASP A 3 -12.03 -22.54 -19.12
N ALA A 4 -12.27 -22.75 -17.83
CA ALA A 4 -11.92 -21.76 -16.81
C ALA A 4 -10.39 -21.65 -16.67
N VAL A 5 -9.68 -22.77 -16.65
CA VAL A 5 -8.21 -22.81 -16.57
C VAL A 5 -7.57 -22.17 -17.81
N ASP A 6 -8.14 -22.37 -18.99
CA ASP A 6 -7.69 -21.78 -20.24
C ASP A 6 -7.93 -20.27 -20.29
N VAL A 7 -9.06 -19.79 -19.76
CA VAL A 7 -9.32 -18.35 -19.61
C VAL A 7 -8.37 -17.71 -18.59
N TYR A 8 -8.09 -18.38 -17.47
CA TYR A 8 -7.13 -17.88 -16.47
C TYR A 8 -5.69 -17.86 -17.01
N SER A 9 -5.27 -18.87 -17.77
CA SER A 9 -3.93 -18.93 -18.35
C SER A 9 -3.77 -17.91 -19.49
N ALA A 10 -4.79 -17.74 -20.34
CA ALA A 10 -4.82 -16.71 -21.38
C ALA A 10 -4.81 -15.30 -20.80
N TYR A 11 -5.58 -15.06 -19.73
CA TYR A 11 -5.57 -13.78 -19.00
C TYR A 11 -4.23 -13.54 -18.30
N GLY A 12 -3.63 -14.58 -17.72
CA GLY A 12 -2.29 -14.54 -17.14
C GLY A 12 -1.23 -14.10 -18.16
N ASN A 13 -1.23 -14.70 -19.35
CA ASN A 13 -0.31 -14.38 -20.44
C ASN A 13 -0.51 -12.95 -20.98
N GLN A 14 -1.76 -12.49 -21.12
CA GLN A 14 -2.05 -11.12 -21.55
C GLN A 14 -1.61 -10.09 -20.51
N MET A 15 -1.84 -10.37 -19.23
CA MET A 15 -1.42 -9.50 -18.13
C MET A 15 0.10 -9.51 -17.95
N GLU A 16 0.77 -10.62 -18.23
CA GLU A 16 2.23 -10.71 -18.29
C GLU A 16 2.80 -9.82 -19.39
N GLN A 17 2.23 -9.85 -20.61
CA GLN A 17 2.62 -8.93 -21.69
C GLN A 17 2.39 -7.46 -21.34
N LEU A 18 1.26 -7.12 -20.70
CA LEU A 18 0.97 -5.75 -20.26
C LEU A 18 1.92 -5.30 -19.14
N PHE A 19 2.28 -6.19 -18.23
CA PHE A 19 3.25 -5.92 -17.18
C PHE A 19 4.67 -5.74 -17.75
N GLU A 20 5.08 -6.57 -18.70
CA GLU A 20 6.36 -6.41 -19.41
C GLU A 20 6.43 -5.09 -20.18
N SER A 21 5.32 -4.67 -20.80
CA SER A 21 5.20 -3.38 -21.47
C SER A 21 5.27 -2.21 -20.48
N GLY A 22 4.54 -2.28 -19.36
CA GLY A 22 4.64 -1.28 -18.29
C GLY A 22 6.04 -1.20 -17.68
N ARG A 23 6.73 -2.36 -17.56
CA ARG A 23 8.12 -2.45 -17.09
C ARG A 23 9.08 -1.82 -18.09
N SER A 24 8.95 -2.07 -19.38
CA SER A 24 9.84 -1.47 -20.39
C SER A 24 9.73 0.05 -20.39
N ILE A 25 8.50 0.58 -20.27
CA ILE A 25 8.22 2.01 -20.10
C ILE A 25 8.87 2.56 -18.83
N THR A 26 8.69 1.86 -17.70
CA THR A 26 9.25 2.28 -16.40
C THR A 26 10.78 2.20 -16.39
N ALA A 27 11.37 1.17 -16.99
CA ALA A 27 12.81 1.01 -17.12
C ALA A 27 13.41 2.10 -18.03
N THR A 28 12.72 2.45 -19.11
CA THR A 28 13.12 3.54 -20.02
C THR A 28 13.01 4.90 -19.34
N ALA A 29 11.97 5.13 -18.53
CA ALA A 29 11.81 6.35 -17.75
C ALA A 29 12.81 6.49 -16.58
N LEU A 30 13.29 5.36 -16.03
CA LEU A 30 14.25 5.33 -14.93
C LEU A 30 15.72 5.34 -15.39
N GLN A 31 16.02 5.01 -16.65
CA GLN A 31 17.36 5.10 -17.24
C GLN A 31 18.03 6.48 -17.07
N PRO A 32 17.38 7.61 -17.42
CA PRO A 32 18.01 8.93 -17.25
C PRO A 32 18.26 9.26 -15.78
N ILE A 33 17.37 8.84 -14.87
CA ILE A 33 17.54 9.03 -13.42
C ILE A 33 18.75 8.21 -12.90
N LYS A 34 18.95 7.00 -13.45
CA LYS A 34 20.09 6.14 -13.10
C LYS A 34 21.42 6.73 -13.57
N GLU A 35 21.45 7.34 -14.75
CA GLU A 35 22.63 7.99 -15.32
C GLU A 35 23.01 9.28 -14.54
N GLU A 36 22.03 10.09 -14.15
CA GLU A 36 22.24 11.26 -13.28
C GLU A 36 22.75 10.89 -11.89
N LEU A 37 22.27 9.79 -11.30
CA LEU A 37 22.78 9.33 -10.01
C LEU A 37 24.20 8.77 -10.10
N SER A 38 24.56 8.11 -11.20
CA SER A 38 25.91 7.53 -11.38
C SER A 38 27.00 8.57 -11.69
N SER A 39 26.63 9.79 -12.07
CA SER A 39 27.58 10.88 -12.38
C SER A 39 27.90 11.78 -11.17
N SER A 40 27.22 11.62 -10.04
CA SER A 40 27.43 12.41 -8.81
C SER A 40 28.24 11.67 -7.72
N ASP A 41 28.95 10.60 -8.08
CA ASP A 41 29.44 9.59 -7.14
C ASP A 41 30.89 9.84 -6.67
N ASP A 42 31.10 10.88 -5.85
CA ASP A 42 32.39 11.13 -5.18
C ASP A 42 32.30 11.31 -3.66
N ASN A 43 31.23 10.82 -3.00
CA ASN A 43 31.23 10.68 -1.54
C ASN A 43 30.47 9.45 -1.03
N LYS A 44 31.25 8.50 -0.50
CA LYS A 44 30.87 7.24 0.16
C LYS A 44 29.81 7.42 1.26
N SER A 45 28.75 6.60 1.18
CA SER A 45 27.98 5.96 2.28
C SER A 45 26.49 5.72 1.96
N THR A 46 26.07 5.96 0.71
CA THR A 46 24.71 5.65 0.25
C THR A 46 24.80 4.64 -0.91
N GLU A 47 25.03 3.35 -0.61
CA GLU A 47 24.52 2.26 -1.46
C GLU A 47 22.99 2.39 -1.47
N SER A 48 22.51 3.32 -2.29
CA SER A 48 21.36 4.16 -1.90
C SER A 48 20.05 3.40 -2.05
N SER A 49 19.22 3.45 -1.00
CA SER A 49 17.90 2.80 -0.88
C SER A 49 17.06 2.80 -2.16
N THR A 50 17.21 3.81 -3.01
CA THR A 50 16.60 3.92 -4.34
C THR A 50 17.03 2.80 -5.29
N GLY A 51 18.33 2.48 -5.40
CA GLY A 51 18.83 1.38 -6.21
C GLY A 51 18.32 0.01 -5.74
N LYS A 52 18.14 -0.13 -4.42
CA LYS A 52 17.48 -1.30 -3.84
C LYS A 52 16.00 -1.34 -4.18
N ILE A 53 15.26 -0.23 -4.14
CA ILE A 53 13.85 -0.21 -4.57
C ILE A 53 13.73 -0.60 -6.05
N ILE A 54 14.60 -0.07 -6.92
CA ILE A 54 14.58 -0.36 -8.35
C ILE A 54 14.89 -1.84 -8.61
N SER A 55 15.89 -2.41 -7.94
CA SER A 55 16.20 -3.84 -8.11
C SER A 55 15.08 -4.74 -7.59
N ILE A 56 14.46 -4.37 -6.46
CA ILE A 56 13.32 -5.09 -5.89
C ILE A 56 12.12 -5.07 -6.82
N VAL A 57 11.83 -3.91 -7.42
CA VAL A 57 10.69 -3.71 -8.34
C VAL A 57 10.90 -4.42 -9.68
N SER A 58 12.17 -4.62 -10.08
CA SER A 58 12.55 -5.19 -11.37
C SER A 58 12.88 -6.68 -11.32
N ASP A 59 12.91 -7.28 -10.12
CA ASP A 59 13.32 -8.65 -9.92
C ASP A 59 12.22 -9.64 -10.32
N THR A 60 12.53 -10.54 -11.24
CA THR A 60 11.62 -11.56 -11.79
C THR A 60 11.89 -12.96 -11.25
N ALA A 61 12.77 -13.09 -10.26
CA ALA A 61 13.08 -14.38 -9.66
C ALA A 61 11.86 -15.02 -8.99
N ASP A 62 11.88 -16.35 -8.94
CA ASP A 62 10.85 -17.16 -8.30
C ASP A 62 10.61 -16.75 -6.84
N VAL A 63 9.34 -16.64 -6.46
CA VAL A 63 8.91 -16.25 -5.12
C VAL A 63 8.85 -17.47 -4.21
N ASN A 64 9.55 -17.40 -3.07
CA ASN A 64 9.47 -18.41 -2.01
C ASN A 64 8.61 -17.97 -0.80
N THR A 65 7.86 -16.88 -0.92
CA THR A 65 7.06 -16.36 0.18
C THR A 65 5.80 -17.21 0.42
N PRO A 66 5.51 -17.61 1.66
CA PRO A 66 4.28 -18.33 1.99
C PRO A 66 3.04 -17.49 1.63
N ARG A 67 2.17 -18.02 0.77
CA ARG A 67 0.90 -17.36 0.38
C ARG A 67 0.05 -16.93 1.57
N VAL A 68 0.02 -17.77 2.62
CA VAL A 68 -0.72 -17.49 3.86
C VAL A 68 -0.24 -16.19 4.52
N ALA A 69 1.06 -15.90 4.50
CA ALA A 69 1.60 -14.68 5.08
C ALA A 69 1.19 -13.43 4.28
N VAL A 70 1.13 -13.53 2.94
CA VAL A 70 0.64 -12.42 2.09
C VAL A 70 -0.84 -12.16 2.36
N ILE A 71 -1.67 -13.21 2.39
CA ILE A 71 -3.09 -13.09 2.71
C ILE A 71 -3.27 -12.43 4.07
N GLU A 72 -2.49 -12.85 5.07
CA GLU A 72 -2.54 -12.31 6.43
C GLU A 72 -2.16 -10.82 6.47
N VAL A 73 -1.07 -10.40 5.83
CA VAL A 73 -0.65 -8.99 5.73
C VAL A 73 -1.76 -8.14 5.10
N PHE A 74 -2.28 -8.56 3.95
CA PHE A 74 -3.23 -7.77 3.19
C PHE A 74 -4.63 -7.76 3.81
N ALA A 75 -5.09 -8.87 4.39
CA ALA A 75 -6.37 -8.94 5.10
C ALA A 75 -6.37 -8.05 6.35
N TRP A 76 -5.30 -8.09 7.15
CA TRP A 76 -5.18 -7.19 8.29
C TRP A 76 -4.98 -5.74 7.88
N ALA A 77 -4.26 -5.47 6.78
CA ALA A 77 -4.15 -4.13 6.22
C ALA A 77 -5.53 -3.57 5.84
N THR A 78 -6.44 -4.37 5.26
CA THR A 78 -7.82 -3.97 5.00
C THR A 78 -8.52 -3.47 6.26
N ILE A 79 -8.49 -4.27 7.34
CA ILE A 79 -9.13 -3.92 8.62
C ILE A 79 -8.51 -2.63 9.18
N THR A 80 -7.19 -2.54 9.15
CA THR A 80 -6.42 -1.41 9.71
C THR A 80 -6.67 -0.12 8.91
N VAL A 81 -6.72 -0.20 7.58
CA VAL A 81 -7.07 0.93 6.70
C VAL A 81 -8.50 1.38 6.96
N THR A 82 -9.47 0.46 7.10
CA THR A 82 -10.85 0.82 7.45
C THR A 82 -10.91 1.57 8.78
N ALA A 83 -10.16 1.12 9.79
CA ALA A 83 -10.04 1.83 11.06
C ALA A 83 -9.43 3.24 10.87
N SER A 84 -8.42 3.39 10.00
CA SER A 84 -7.86 4.71 9.67
C SER A 84 -8.86 5.64 8.97
N MET A 85 -9.83 5.10 8.22
CA MET A 85 -10.89 5.88 7.60
C MET A 85 -11.85 6.44 8.66
N ILE A 86 -12.15 5.67 9.71
CA ILE A 86 -12.88 6.16 10.88
C ILE A 86 -12.11 7.30 11.55
N GLY A 87 -10.80 7.12 11.75
CA GLY A 87 -9.91 8.17 12.25
C GLY A 87 -9.96 9.43 11.37
N THR A 88 -9.88 9.28 10.05
CA THR A 88 -9.99 10.38 9.09
C THR A 88 -11.31 11.13 9.22
N PHE A 89 -12.42 10.40 9.35
CA PHE A 89 -13.72 11.00 9.59
C PHE A 89 -13.77 11.78 10.91
N MET A 90 -13.24 11.19 12.00
CA MET A 90 -13.16 11.81 13.32
C MET A 90 -12.29 13.09 13.32
N GLY A 91 -11.15 13.07 12.64
CA GLY A 91 -10.27 14.24 12.53
C GLY A 91 -10.81 15.35 11.64
N TYR A 92 -11.60 14.99 10.62
CA TYR A 92 -12.28 15.94 9.76
C TYR A 92 -13.47 16.61 10.47
N THR A 93 -14.30 15.84 11.17
CA THR A 93 -15.57 16.31 11.80
C THR A 93 -15.46 16.60 13.29
N ILE A 94 -15.39 15.56 14.13
CA ILE A 94 -15.62 15.60 15.59
C ILE A 94 -14.49 16.34 16.32
N PHE A 95 -13.25 15.95 16.06
CA PHE A 95 -12.08 16.50 16.74
C PHE A 95 -11.49 17.70 16.04
N SER A 96 -12.14 18.19 15.00
CA SER A 96 -11.63 19.29 14.18
C SER A 96 -11.27 20.55 14.99
N PRO A 97 -12.11 21.03 15.94
CA PRO A 97 -11.77 22.19 16.77
C PRO A 97 -10.56 21.95 17.68
N ILE A 98 -10.48 20.76 18.29
CA ILE A 98 -9.39 20.34 19.16
C ILE A 98 -8.09 20.25 18.35
N MET A 99 -8.14 19.64 17.18
CA MET A 99 -7.00 19.48 16.29
C MET A 99 -6.48 20.82 15.76
N ILE A 100 -7.36 21.82 15.50
CA ILE A 100 -6.91 23.18 15.18
C ILE A 100 -6.09 23.78 16.32
N SER A 101 -6.52 23.58 17.57
CA SER A 101 -5.81 24.12 18.74
C SER A 101 -4.48 23.42 19.03
N ILE A 102 -4.36 22.13 18.68
CA ILE A 102 -3.16 21.32 18.94
C ILE A 102 -2.14 21.45 17.81
N ALA A 103 -2.60 21.42 16.56
CA ALA A 103 -1.73 21.33 15.40
C ALA A 103 -2.26 22.13 14.20
N GLU A 104 -1.42 23.01 13.69
CA GLU A 104 -1.63 23.65 12.39
C GLU A 104 -1.65 22.60 11.26
N LYS A 105 -2.16 22.99 10.08
CA LYS A 105 -2.26 22.07 8.91
C LYS A 105 -0.90 21.45 8.56
N PHE A 106 0.16 22.24 8.61
CA PHE A 106 1.52 21.79 8.31
C PHE A 106 2.04 20.79 9.35
N ASN A 107 1.88 21.09 10.64
CA ASN A 107 2.27 20.17 11.72
C ASN A 107 1.46 18.87 11.67
N SER A 108 0.18 18.95 11.28
CA SER A 108 -0.67 17.78 11.09
C SER A 108 -0.21 16.92 9.90
N CYS A 109 0.26 17.56 8.83
CA CYS A 109 0.82 16.90 7.64
C CYS A 109 2.08 16.10 8.01
N ILE A 110 3.04 16.74 8.69
CA ILE A 110 4.26 16.09 9.16
C ILE A 110 3.92 14.95 10.13
N SER A 111 2.98 15.18 11.04
CA SER A 111 2.58 14.17 12.03
C SER A 111 1.97 12.94 11.37
N SER A 112 1.06 13.15 10.41
CA SER A 112 0.37 12.08 9.68
C SER A 112 1.29 11.29 8.76
N TYR A 113 2.15 11.95 7.99
CA TYR A 113 2.87 11.28 6.90
C TYR A 113 4.29 10.84 7.28
N LEU A 114 4.86 11.41 8.35
CA LEU A 114 6.24 11.13 8.76
C LEU A 114 6.33 10.66 10.20
N LEU A 115 5.86 11.46 11.17
CA LEU A 115 6.10 11.21 12.59
C LEU A 115 5.40 9.94 13.09
N LEU A 116 4.09 9.83 12.90
CA LEU A 116 3.31 8.68 13.36
C LEU A 116 3.73 7.37 12.68
N PRO A 117 3.92 7.31 11.34
CA PRO A 117 4.43 6.12 10.67
C PRO A 117 5.80 5.66 11.19
N LEU A 118 6.70 6.62 11.46
CA LEU A 118 8.05 6.32 11.92
C LEU A 118 8.02 5.80 13.36
N ILE A 119 7.33 6.49 14.26
CA ILE A 119 7.18 6.06 15.67
C ILE A 119 6.53 4.68 15.75
N ALA A 120 5.43 4.47 15.01
CA ALA A 120 4.74 3.20 14.97
C ALA A 120 5.65 2.08 14.45
N THR A 121 6.42 2.33 13.38
CA THR A 121 7.39 1.37 12.85
C THR A 121 8.46 1.02 13.88
N LEU A 122 8.99 2.00 14.62
CA LEU A 122 9.97 1.74 15.67
C LEU A 122 9.39 0.87 16.79
N ILE A 123 8.19 1.19 17.25
CA ILE A 123 7.49 0.43 18.30
C ILE A 123 7.21 -0.99 17.84
N ILE A 124 6.62 -1.18 16.65
CA ILE A 124 6.33 -2.50 16.08
C ILE A 124 7.61 -3.31 15.90
N ARG A 125 8.72 -2.69 15.45
CA ARG A 125 10.02 -3.38 15.35
C ARG A 125 10.56 -3.83 16.71
N ILE A 126 10.32 -3.08 17.77
CA ILE A 126 10.71 -3.49 19.13
C ILE A 126 9.90 -4.73 19.52
N TYR A 127 8.60 -4.76 19.24
CA TYR A 127 7.75 -5.93 19.49
C TYR A 127 8.16 -7.14 18.65
N ASP A 128 8.40 -6.97 17.35
CA ASP A 128 8.80 -8.04 16.41
C ASP A 128 10.18 -8.63 16.75
N ARG A 129 11.07 -7.86 17.38
CA ARG A 129 12.39 -8.33 17.83
C ARG A 129 12.29 -9.23 19.06
N ASN A 130 11.23 -9.11 19.84
CA ASN A 130 11.02 -9.90 21.05
C ASN A 130 10.35 -11.24 20.68
N PRO A 131 11.06 -12.39 20.74
CA PRO A 131 10.57 -13.68 20.25
C PRO A 131 9.33 -14.21 20.99
N GLU A 132 9.05 -13.65 22.18
CA GLU A 132 7.88 -13.95 22.99
C GLU A 132 6.55 -13.49 22.33
N TYR A 133 6.61 -12.44 21.50
CA TYR A 133 5.42 -11.87 20.84
C TYR A 133 5.09 -12.57 19.51
N CYS A 134 6.09 -13.06 18.77
CA CYS A 134 5.87 -13.79 17.51
C CYS A 134 5.43 -15.27 17.68
N SER A 135 5.62 -15.85 18.87
CA SER A 135 5.40 -17.28 19.12
C SER A 135 4.00 -17.61 19.66
N THR A 136 3.30 -16.64 20.27
CA THR A 136 2.01 -16.87 20.94
C THR A 136 0.88 -16.12 20.23
N PRO A 137 -0.20 -16.77 19.77
CA PRO A 137 -1.30 -16.12 19.02
C PRO A 137 -1.97 -14.95 19.74
N TYR A 138 -2.02 -14.99 21.08
CA TYR A 138 -2.62 -13.91 21.88
C TYR A 138 -1.78 -12.62 21.83
N LYS A 139 -0.45 -12.74 21.79
CA LYS A 139 0.48 -11.60 21.77
C LYS A 139 0.68 -11.01 20.36
N ASP A 140 0.38 -11.79 19.31
CA ASP A 140 0.30 -11.32 17.92
C ASP A 140 -0.83 -10.29 17.72
N ALA A 141 -1.98 -10.53 18.36
CA ALA A 141 -3.12 -9.61 18.32
C ALA A 141 -2.78 -8.24 18.93
N ASP A 142 -2.04 -8.21 20.03
CA ASP A 142 -1.63 -6.96 20.69
C ASP A 142 -0.84 -6.03 19.74
N VAL A 143 0.12 -6.59 18.99
CA VAL A 143 0.92 -5.81 18.02
C VAL A 143 0.04 -5.26 16.89
N ARG A 144 -0.97 -6.03 16.46
CA ARG A 144 -1.94 -5.60 15.45
C ARG A 144 -2.84 -4.49 15.96
N TYR A 145 -3.30 -4.58 17.22
CA TYR A 145 -4.06 -3.50 17.85
C TYR A 145 -3.24 -2.23 18.00
N VAL A 146 -1.96 -2.32 18.38
CA VAL A 146 -1.05 -1.17 18.40
C VAL A 146 -0.96 -0.53 17.02
N SER A 147 -0.73 -1.32 15.96
CA SER A 147 -0.71 -0.82 14.58
C SER A 147 -2.03 -0.13 14.19
N MET A 148 -3.17 -0.69 14.60
CA MET A 148 -4.49 -0.14 14.35
C MET A 148 -4.74 1.18 15.07
N VAL A 149 -4.31 1.31 16.34
CA VAL A 149 -4.38 2.58 17.08
C VAL A 149 -3.56 3.66 16.37
N PHE A 150 -2.33 3.33 15.95
CA PHE A 150 -1.51 4.27 15.17
C PHE A 150 -2.17 4.66 13.84
N ALA A 151 -2.80 3.72 13.14
CA ALA A 151 -3.50 4.00 11.90
C ALA A 151 -4.75 4.90 12.11
N ILE A 152 -5.48 4.73 13.22
CA ILE A 152 -6.59 5.63 13.60
C ILE A 152 -6.05 7.04 13.85
N LEU A 153 -4.99 7.17 14.66
CA LEU A 153 -4.36 8.47 14.94
C LEU A 153 -3.84 9.11 13.65
N GLN A 154 -3.15 8.35 12.80
CA GLN A 154 -2.67 8.79 11.50
C GLN A 154 -3.84 9.27 10.63
N GLY A 155 -4.93 8.50 10.61
CA GLY A 155 -6.19 8.89 9.97
C GLY A 155 -6.70 10.23 10.50
N MET A 156 -6.75 10.44 11.82
CA MET A 156 -7.22 11.70 12.42
C MET A 156 -6.41 12.91 11.95
N PHE A 157 -5.08 12.82 11.97
CA PHE A 157 -4.23 13.89 11.44
C PHE A 157 -4.41 14.07 9.93
N ASN A 158 -4.53 12.99 9.15
CA ASN A 158 -4.82 13.05 7.73
C ASN A 158 -6.17 13.76 7.45
N GLY A 159 -7.22 13.46 8.22
CA GLY A 159 -8.53 14.12 8.15
C GLY A 159 -8.46 15.63 8.38
N ARG A 160 -7.59 16.06 9.31
CA ARG A 160 -7.30 17.47 9.56
C ARG A 160 -6.56 18.15 8.41
N VAL A 161 -5.65 17.42 7.75
CA VAL A 161 -4.86 17.92 6.60
C VAL A 161 -5.76 18.15 5.39
N ILE A 162 -6.59 17.17 5.04
CA ILE A 162 -7.51 17.24 3.89
C ILE A 162 -8.77 18.07 4.20
N ARG A 163 -8.87 18.67 5.39
CA ARG A 163 -10.00 19.53 5.75
C ARG A 163 -10.06 20.75 4.82
N ASN A 164 -11.24 20.97 4.25
CA ASN A 164 -11.56 21.98 3.22
C ASN A 164 -10.97 21.69 1.85
N ILE A 165 -10.47 20.48 1.62
CA ILE A 165 -10.01 20.01 0.30
C ILE A 165 -10.96 18.90 -0.15
N TYR A 166 -11.50 19.02 -1.36
CA TYR A 166 -12.38 18.01 -1.94
C TYR A 166 -11.91 17.57 -3.31
N ILE A 167 -12.23 16.32 -3.64
CA ILE A 167 -12.08 15.73 -4.97
C ILE A 167 -13.43 15.14 -5.39
N SER A 168 -13.70 15.08 -6.69
CA SER A 168 -15.02 14.71 -7.23
C SER A 168 -15.46 13.30 -6.84
N ALA A 169 -14.54 12.34 -6.79
CA ALA A 169 -14.79 10.99 -6.33
C ALA A 169 -13.50 10.33 -5.83
N GLN A 170 -13.62 9.32 -4.96
CA GLN A 170 -12.48 8.58 -4.43
C GLN A 170 -12.79 7.08 -4.26
N PRO A 171 -11.88 6.17 -4.65
CA PRO A 171 -12.00 4.76 -4.30
C PRO A 171 -11.84 4.56 -2.77
N PRO A 172 -12.59 3.62 -2.16
CA PRO A 172 -12.36 3.23 -0.77
C PRO A 172 -10.97 2.62 -0.58
N GLN A 173 -10.18 3.15 0.34
CA GLN A 173 -8.78 2.74 0.55
C GLN A 173 -8.63 1.25 0.93
N PHE A 174 -9.61 0.69 1.64
CA PHE A 174 -9.57 -0.70 2.10
C PHE A 174 -9.78 -1.71 0.96
N LEU A 175 -10.32 -1.27 -0.19
CA LEU A 175 -10.75 -2.16 -1.26
C LEU A 175 -9.56 -2.82 -1.97
N THR A 176 -8.48 -2.07 -2.22
CA THR A 176 -7.26 -2.58 -2.84
C THR A 176 -6.62 -3.72 -2.04
N PRO A 177 -6.29 -3.56 -0.74
CA PRO A 177 -5.72 -4.67 0.02
C PRO A 177 -6.69 -5.84 0.20
N ALA A 178 -8.00 -5.58 0.26
CA ALA A 178 -9.01 -6.64 0.36
C ALA A 178 -9.04 -7.50 -0.90
N ALA A 179 -9.04 -6.85 -2.07
CA ALA A 179 -9.04 -7.52 -3.36
C ALA A 179 -7.77 -8.36 -3.54
N ILE A 180 -6.60 -7.85 -3.14
CA ILE A 180 -5.34 -8.62 -3.18
C ILE A 180 -5.44 -9.85 -2.26
N ALA A 181 -5.89 -9.71 -1.01
CA ALA A 181 -6.04 -10.84 -0.10
C ALA A 181 -6.98 -11.94 -0.66
N ILE A 182 -8.10 -11.53 -1.27
CA ILE A 182 -9.06 -12.42 -1.93
C ILE A 182 -8.40 -13.10 -3.14
N SER A 183 -7.70 -12.36 -3.98
CA SER A 183 -7.01 -12.89 -5.16
C SER A 183 -6.03 -14.01 -4.77
N PHE A 184 -5.20 -13.81 -3.74
CA PHE A 184 -4.28 -14.82 -3.24
C PHE A 184 -4.97 -16.06 -2.62
N THR A 185 -6.20 -15.89 -2.11
CA THR A 185 -6.98 -17.00 -1.55
C THR A 185 -7.52 -17.94 -2.63
N TYR A 186 -7.96 -17.38 -3.77
CA TYR A 186 -8.51 -18.15 -4.90
C TYR A 186 -7.47 -18.51 -5.97
N MET A 187 -6.22 -18.11 -5.78
CA MET A 187 -5.17 -18.34 -6.74
C MET A 187 -4.82 -19.84 -6.86
N PRO A 188 -4.80 -20.40 -8.08
CA PRO A 188 -4.46 -21.80 -8.31
C PRO A 188 -3.11 -22.19 -7.70
N LYS A 189 -2.97 -23.44 -7.28
CA LYS A 189 -1.67 -23.95 -6.81
C LYS A 189 -0.60 -23.85 -7.90
N ASP A 190 -1.02 -23.97 -9.15
CA ASP A 190 -0.21 -23.96 -10.38
C ASP A 190 0.35 -22.59 -10.75
N ALA A 191 -0.22 -21.49 -10.23
CA ALA A 191 0.42 -20.17 -10.28
C ALA A 191 1.80 -20.18 -9.57
N GLY A 192 2.04 -21.19 -8.73
CA GLY A 192 3.37 -21.63 -8.34
C GLY A 192 4.19 -20.55 -7.65
N ARG A 193 5.43 -20.41 -8.13
CA ARG A 193 6.41 -19.40 -7.68
C ARG A 193 6.59 -18.25 -8.68
N ASN A 194 5.86 -18.27 -9.80
CA ASN A 194 6.03 -17.27 -10.86
C ASN A 194 5.60 -15.89 -10.34
N ARG A 195 6.59 -15.06 -10.03
CA ARG A 195 6.37 -13.72 -9.46
C ARG A 195 5.47 -12.86 -10.32
N VAL A 196 5.68 -12.89 -11.64
CA VAL A 196 4.97 -12.04 -12.59
C VAL A 196 3.50 -12.45 -12.61
N ALA A 197 3.20 -13.74 -12.68
CA ALA A 197 1.83 -14.24 -12.60
C ALA A 197 1.15 -13.87 -11.28
N LEU A 198 1.86 -13.96 -10.14
CA LEU A 198 1.33 -13.57 -8.82
C LEU A 198 1.02 -12.06 -8.74
N LEU A 199 1.92 -11.21 -9.23
CA LEU A 199 1.75 -9.75 -9.22
C LEU A 199 0.67 -9.31 -10.20
N SER A 200 0.72 -9.77 -11.44
CA SER A 200 -0.15 -9.30 -12.51
C SER A 200 -1.61 -9.65 -12.25
N SER A 201 -1.87 -10.87 -11.77
CA SER A 201 -3.22 -11.33 -11.43
C SER A 201 -3.79 -10.62 -10.20
N SER A 202 -3.00 -10.43 -9.14
CA SER A 202 -3.48 -9.79 -7.91
C SER A 202 -3.69 -8.28 -8.07
N LEU A 203 -2.77 -7.57 -8.75
CA LEU A 203 -2.90 -6.15 -9.05
C LEU A 203 -3.97 -5.89 -10.10
N GLY A 204 -4.08 -6.75 -11.11
CA GLY A 204 -5.16 -6.71 -12.10
C GLY A 204 -6.52 -6.87 -11.44
N PHE A 205 -6.67 -7.87 -10.57
CA PHE A 205 -7.91 -8.09 -9.81
C PHE A 205 -8.25 -6.90 -8.91
N ALA A 206 -7.27 -6.35 -8.18
CA ALA A 206 -7.49 -5.18 -7.34
C ALA A 206 -7.92 -3.95 -8.13
N THR A 207 -7.33 -3.73 -9.31
CA THR A 207 -7.73 -2.65 -10.22
C THR A 207 -9.15 -2.86 -10.73
N ALA A 208 -9.46 -4.07 -11.20
CA ALA A 208 -10.78 -4.42 -11.72
C ALA A 208 -11.89 -4.23 -10.68
N ILE A 209 -11.66 -4.66 -9.44
CA ILE A 209 -12.62 -4.50 -8.33
C ILE A 209 -12.83 -3.01 -7.99
N ASN A 210 -11.77 -2.20 -7.97
CA ASN A 210 -11.91 -0.76 -7.73
C ASN A 210 -12.71 -0.08 -8.86
N ILE A 211 -12.45 -0.42 -10.12
CA ILE A 211 -13.19 0.13 -11.27
C ILE A 211 -14.66 -0.33 -11.23
N LEU A 212 -14.91 -1.61 -10.98
CA LEU A 212 -16.26 -2.15 -10.88
C LEU A 212 -17.06 -1.46 -9.76
N TYR A 213 -16.45 -1.28 -8.59
CA TYR A 213 -17.07 -0.56 -7.48
C TYR A 213 -17.40 0.90 -7.86
N GLY A 214 -16.48 1.58 -8.54
CA GLY A 214 -16.70 2.94 -9.03
C GLY A 214 -17.81 3.01 -10.09
N ALA A 215 -17.90 2.02 -10.98
CA ALA A 215 -18.93 1.91 -12.00
C ALA A 215 -20.33 1.71 -11.39
N MET A 216 -20.43 0.83 -10.39
CA MET A 216 -21.70 0.55 -9.70
C MET A 216 -22.27 1.78 -8.98
N LEU A 217 -21.40 2.70 -8.54
CA LEU A 217 -21.78 3.92 -7.83
C LEU A 217 -21.81 5.17 -8.73
N ASP A 218 -21.54 5.04 -10.03
CA ASP A 218 -21.41 6.14 -10.98
C ASP A 218 -20.39 7.22 -10.53
N MET A 219 -19.29 6.75 -9.94
CA MET A 219 -18.22 7.59 -9.35
C MET A 219 -16.95 7.63 -10.20
N LEU A 220 -16.99 7.13 -11.44
CA LEU A 220 -15.84 7.02 -12.34
C LEU A 220 -15.42 8.38 -12.90
N THR A 221 -14.64 9.12 -12.12
CA THR A 221 -14.01 10.38 -12.53
C THR A 221 -12.50 10.20 -12.72
N LEU A 222 -11.84 11.15 -13.39
CA LEU A 222 -10.38 11.12 -13.54
C LEU A 222 -9.65 10.99 -12.18
N PRO A 223 -9.99 11.78 -11.13
CA PRO A 223 -9.45 11.58 -9.78
C PRO A 223 -9.63 10.16 -9.23
N TYR A 224 -10.76 9.51 -9.52
CA TYR A 224 -11.03 8.14 -9.07
C TYR A 224 -10.05 7.13 -9.70
N TYR A 225 -9.85 7.21 -11.02
CA TYR A 225 -8.90 6.34 -11.72
C TYR A 225 -7.46 6.58 -11.27
N SER A 226 -7.03 7.85 -11.19
CA SER A 226 -5.68 8.20 -10.76
C SER A 226 -5.39 7.70 -9.34
N LEU A 227 -6.32 7.91 -8.40
CA LEU A 227 -6.13 7.46 -7.02
C LEU A 227 -6.16 5.92 -6.91
N THR A 228 -6.97 5.25 -7.73
CA THR A 228 -6.97 3.77 -7.84
C THR A 228 -5.60 3.26 -8.25
N ILE A 229 -5.01 3.85 -9.31
CA ILE A 229 -3.68 3.48 -9.78
C ILE A 229 -2.63 3.71 -8.68
N CYS A 230 -2.69 4.83 -7.97
CA CYS A 230 -1.76 5.11 -6.86
C CYS A 230 -1.88 4.07 -5.73
N TYR A 231 -3.09 3.67 -5.34
CA TYR A 231 -3.28 2.63 -4.32
C TYR A 231 -2.76 1.27 -4.78
N VAL A 232 -3.06 0.88 -6.03
CA VAL A 232 -2.58 -0.38 -6.61
C VAL A 232 -1.06 -0.36 -6.73
N ALA A 233 -0.46 0.77 -7.12
CA ALA A 233 1.00 0.91 -7.21
C ALA A 233 1.68 0.74 -5.84
N VAL A 234 1.18 1.39 -4.78
CA VAL A 234 1.68 1.18 -3.41
C VAL A 234 1.52 -0.27 -2.97
N ALA A 235 0.35 -0.86 -3.21
CA ALA A 235 0.12 -2.25 -2.86
C ALA A 235 1.04 -3.20 -3.63
N GLY A 236 1.32 -2.93 -4.90
CA GLY A 236 2.28 -3.67 -5.73
C GLY A 236 3.69 -3.57 -5.21
N ILE A 237 4.18 -2.36 -4.90
CA ILE A 237 5.50 -2.15 -4.30
C ILE A 237 5.61 -2.93 -2.98
N MET A 238 4.60 -2.85 -2.11
CA MET A 238 4.58 -3.57 -0.84
C MET A 238 4.51 -5.09 -1.00
N LEU A 239 3.79 -5.57 -2.01
CA LEU A 239 3.75 -6.99 -2.36
C LEU A 239 5.13 -7.48 -2.85
N GLN A 240 5.85 -6.66 -3.61
CA GLN A 240 7.22 -6.96 -4.03
C GLN A 240 8.19 -6.99 -2.85
N PHE A 241 8.07 -6.07 -1.89
CA PHE A 241 8.83 -6.10 -0.63
C PHE A 241 8.50 -7.33 0.21
N ALA A 242 7.22 -7.68 0.31
CA ALA A 242 6.75 -8.87 1.00
C ALA A 242 7.40 -10.13 0.43
N PHE A 243 7.50 -10.24 -0.91
CA PHE A 243 8.11 -11.38 -1.57
C PHE A 243 9.59 -11.61 -1.27
N LEU A 244 10.31 -10.54 -0.92
CA LEU A 244 11.74 -10.62 -0.61
C LEU A 244 12.01 -10.81 0.88
N ASN A 245 11.25 -10.13 1.73
CA ASN A 245 11.56 -10.04 3.16
C ASN A 245 10.76 -11.04 4.01
N ILE A 246 9.61 -11.54 3.54
CA ILE A 246 8.79 -12.51 4.27
C ILE A 246 9.28 -13.94 3.97
N GLN A 247 10.56 -14.17 4.25
CA GLN A 247 11.14 -15.52 4.34
C GLN A 247 11.14 -16.03 5.79
N LYS A 248 11.02 -15.13 6.77
CA LYS A 248 10.86 -15.44 8.20
C LYS A 248 9.63 -14.68 8.72
N ARG A 249 8.79 -15.34 9.52
CA ARG A 249 7.52 -14.82 10.08
C ARG A 249 7.68 -13.49 10.86
N ASN A 250 8.90 -13.17 11.29
CA ASN A 250 9.24 -12.05 12.18
C ASN A 250 9.09 -10.63 11.59
N SER A 251 8.46 -10.45 10.42
CA SER A 251 8.37 -9.14 9.75
C SER A 251 6.96 -8.78 9.29
N ILE A 252 5.96 -9.64 9.55
CA ILE A 252 4.60 -9.51 8.99
C ILE A 252 3.93 -8.20 9.46
N HIS A 253 4.06 -7.86 10.74
CA HIS A 253 3.41 -6.68 11.33
C HIS A 253 3.98 -5.37 10.77
N VAL A 254 5.30 -5.29 10.60
CA VAL A 254 5.95 -4.12 9.98
C VAL A 254 5.46 -3.93 8.54
N HIS A 255 5.39 -4.98 7.72
CA HIS A 255 4.92 -4.86 6.34
C HIS A 255 3.46 -4.43 6.26
N GLN A 256 2.60 -4.97 7.13
CA GLN A 256 1.20 -4.54 7.25
C GLN A 256 1.11 -3.05 7.58
N HIS A 257 1.85 -2.58 8.60
CA HIS A 257 1.80 -1.18 9.00
C HIS A 257 2.33 -0.24 7.91
N TRP A 258 3.43 -0.62 7.25
CA TRP A 258 3.98 0.14 6.13
C TRP A 258 2.98 0.28 4.98
N LEU A 259 2.30 -0.80 4.59
CA LEU A 259 1.28 -0.75 3.56
C LEU A 259 0.15 0.22 3.93
N VAL A 260 -0.42 0.08 5.14
CA VAL A 260 -1.50 0.93 5.64
C VAL A 260 -1.09 2.40 5.62
N SER A 261 0.08 2.70 6.19
CA SER A 261 0.59 4.06 6.30
C SER A 261 0.82 4.70 4.94
N ASN A 262 1.39 3.97 3.96
CA ASN A 262 1.59 4.49 2.62
C ASN A 262 0.27 4.75 1.88
N LEU A 263 -0.75 3.92 2.08
CA LEU A 263 -2.09 4.16 1.51
C LEU A 263 -2.74 5.42 2.09
N ILE A 264 -2.54 5.70 3.39
CA ILE A 264 -3.01 6.93 4.04
C ILE A 264 -2.25 8.14 3.48
N THR A 265 -0.92 8.06 3.42
CA THR A 265 -0.07 9.14 2.91
C THR A 265 -0.35 9.47 1.45
N ILE A 266 -0.48 8.47 0.57
CA ILE A 266 -0.83 8.71 -0.83
C ILE A 266 -2.16 9.41 -0.97
N LYS A 267 -3.19 9.00 -0.22
CA LYS A 267 -4.48 9.70 -0.25
C LYS A 267 -4.30 11.16 0.15
N GLY A 268 -3.63 11.39 1.27
CA GLY A 268 -3.38 12.72 1.79
C GLY A 268 -2.65 13.62 0.81
N LEU A 269 -1.55 13.12 0.23
CA LEU A 269 -0.79 13.82 -0.80
C LEU A 269 -1.60 14.05 -2.07
N PHE A 270 -2.40 13.08 -2.51
CA PHE A 270 -3.25 13.22 -3.69
C PHE A 270 -4.28 14.35 -3.51
N PHE A 271 -4.90 14.44 -2.34
CA PHE A 271 -5.78 15.56 -2.00
C PHE A 271 -5.03 16.89 -2.02
N LEU A 272 -3.82 16.96 -1.45
CA LEU A 272 -3.04 18.19 -1.43
C LEU A 272 -2.60 18.66 -2.83
N LEU A 273 -2.33 17.73 -3.75
CA LEU A 273 -1.86 18.03 -5.10
C LEU A 273 -2.98 18.30 -6.10
N PHE A 274 -4.09 17.56 -6.01
CA PHE A 274 -5.16 17.57 -7.03
C PHE A 274 -6.52 18.02 -6.49
N GLY A 275 -6.62 18.27 -5.18
CA GLY A 275 -7.88 18.69 -4.56
C GLY A 275 -8.16 20.17 -4.74
N SER A 276 -9.44 20.50 -4.85
CA SER A 276 -9.92 21.88 -4.88
C SER A 276 -10.28 22.34 -3.48
N PHE A 277 -10.05 23.62 -3.19
CA PHE A 277 -10.44 24.22 -1.92
C PHE A 277 -11.92 24.56 -1.92
N ALA A 278 -12.65 24.04 -0.93
CA ALA A 278 -13.98 24.55 -0.63
C ALA A 278 -13.80 25.92 0.05
N TYR A 279 -14.21 27.00 -0.61
CA TYR A 279 -14.33 28.31 0.02
C TYR A 279 -15.51 28.26 0.99
N THR A 280 -15.21 28.24 2.28
CA THR A 280 -16.12 28.58 3.38
C THR A 280 -15.40 29.52 4.31
#